data_AF-A0A437M7M8-F1
#
_entry.id   AF-A0A437M7M8-F1
#
_cell.length_a   1.000
_cell.length_b   1.000
_cell.length_c   1.000
_cell.angle_alpha   90.00
_cell.angle_beta   90.00
_cell.angle_gamma   90.00
#
_symmetry.space_group_name_H-M   'P 1'
#
loop_
_entity.id
_entity.type
_entity.pdbx_description
1 polymer ?
#
loop_
_entity_poly.entity_id
_entity_poly.type
_entity_poly.pdbx_seq_one_letter_code
_entity_poly.pdbx_strand_id
1 'polypeptide(L)'
;MGGSVSYVTAQTVDYENREVDDFYPTHPGATAALLQVEQFDGAIWEPACGEGDMSRVLQAAGHEVISSDLVDRGFGESRIDFLMEWQPRAPNIVTNPPFKMAAEFTAKALELTTGKVAMFLRLAFLEGVERGQWFPNTPLARVWIMSRRVPMQRGRLSEAGDGHGVIAFAWFVWEHGHEGPPVLGWLDWKSTDLEQVA
;
A
#
# COMPACT_ATOMS: atom_id res chain seq x y z
N MET A 1 37.89 29.66 -7.84
CA MET A 1 37.82 28.31 -8.43
C MET A 1 37.61 27.32 -7.31
N GLY A 2 36.69 26.37 -7.47
CA GLY A 2 36.46 25.27 -6.53
C GLY A 2 34.99 25.00 -6.20
N GLY A 3 34.10 24.96 -7.20
CA GLY A 3 32.74 24.45 -7.00
C GLY A 3 32.78 22.93 -6.89
N SER A 4 32.35 22.39 -5.75
CA SER A 4 32.18 20.95 -5.56
C SER A 4 31.03 20.45 -6.44
N VAL A 5 31.36 19.69 -7.48
CA VAL A 5 30.37 18.96 -8.27
C VAL A 5 29.95 17.74 -7.44
N SER A 6 28.75 17.78 -6.87
CA SER A 6 28.10 16.61 -6.29
C SER A 6 27.57 15.74 -7.43
N TYR A 7 28.24 14.61 -7.67
CA TYR A 7 27.77 13.61 -8.64
C TYR A 7 26.50 12.95 -8.09
N VAL A 8 25.43 12.99 -8.88
CA VAL A 8 24.25 12.13 -8.65
C VAL A 8 24.72 10.69 -8.84
N THR A 9 24.80 9.92 -7.76
CA THR A 9 25.00 8.48 -7.86
C THR A 9 23.73 7.89 -8.46
N ALA A 10 23.81 7.38 -9.68
CA ALA A 10 22.74 6.55 -10.24
C ALA A 10 22.47 5.38 -9.28
N GLN A 11 21.21 4.97 -9.14
CA GLN A 11 20.85 3.79 -8.36
C GLN A 11 21.69 2.60 -8.84
N THR A 12 22.68 2.20 -8.03
CA THR A 12 23.37 0.94 -8.25
C THR A 12 22.36 -0.17 -8.00
N VAL A 13 22.11 -0.97 -9.03
CA VAL A 13 21.25 -2.14 -8.92
C VAL A 13 21.97 -3.11 -8.00
N ASP A 14 21.46 -3.23 -6.78
CA ASP A 14 21.98 -4.16 -5.78
C ASP A 14 21.43 -5.57 -6.10
N TYR A 15 22.20 -6.31 -6.91
CA TYR A 15 21.84 -7.65 -7.38
C TYR A 15 21.87 -8.70 -6.27
N GLU A 16 22.58 -8.46 -5.16
CA GLU A 16 22.75 -9.43 -4.06
C GLU A 16 21.61 -9.38 -3.03
N ASN A 17 20.74 -8.36 -3.09
CA ASN A 17 19.95 -7.93 -1.95
C ASN A 17 18.46 -7.71 -2.30
N ARG A 18 17.92 -8.54 -3.19
CA ARG A 18 16.46 -8.68 -3.33
C ARG A 18 15.97 -9.36 -2.07
N GLU A 19 15.26 -8.62 -1.22
CA GLU A 19 14.49 -9.26 -0.16
C GLU A 19 13.62 -10.36 -0.76
N VAL A 20 13.66 -11.53 -0.12
CA VAL A 20 13.18 -12.80 -0.68
C VAL A 20 11.69 -12.73 -1.06
N ASP A 21 10.91 -11.81 -0.48
CA ASP A 21 9.47 -11.70 -0.74
C ASP A 21 8.96 -10.26 -0.95
N ASP A 22 9.85 -9.28 -1.23
CA ASP A 22 9.48 -7.86 -1.43
C ASP A 22 8.73 -7.25 -0.22
N PHE A 23 9.19 -7.54 1.02
CA PHE A 23 8.55 -7.11 2.27
C PHE A 23 8.93 -5.68 2.69
N TYR A 24 7.99 -4.74 2.62
CA TYR A 24 8.20 -3.36 3.06
C TYR A 24 7.09 -2.94 4.04
N PRO A 25 7.36 -2.89 5.35
CA PRO A 25 6.41 -2.36 6.32
C PRO A 25 5.88 -0.96 5.95
N THR A 26 4.57 -0.79 6.02
CA THR A 26 3.93 0.51 5.76
C THR A 26 4.04 1.39 6.99
N HIS A 27 4.61 2.57 6.83
CA HIS A 27 4.69 3.53 7.93
C HIS A 27 3.27 3.88 8.44
N PRO A 28 2.98 3.81 9.76
CA PRO A 28 1.64 4.01 10.32
C PRO A 28 0.92 5.28 9.85
N GLY A 29 1.65 6.41 9.76
CA GLY A 29 1.11 7.69 9.27
C GLY A 29 0.59 7.64 7.82
N ALA A 30 1.06 6.71 6.98
CA ALA A 30 0.54 6.54 5.62
C ALA A 30 -0.85 5.90 5.63
N THR A 31 -1.07 4.92 6.49
CA THR A 31 -2.39 4.30 6.72
C THR A 31 -3.34 5.29 7.39
N ALA A 32 -2.88 6.02 8.40
CA ALA A 32 -3.70 7.03 9.05
C ALA A 32 -4.15 8.13 8.08
N ALA A 33 -3.27 8.58 7.18
CA ALA A 33 -3.63 9.58 6.18
C ALA A 33 -4.71 9.08 5.19
N LEU A 34 -4.77 7.78 4.90
CA LEU A 34 -5.87 7.20 4.12
C LEU A 34 -7.21 7.35 4.85
N LEU A 35 -7.23 7.04 6.14
CA LEU A 35 -8.44 7.07 6.98
C LEU A 35 -9.01 8.49 7.16
N GLN A 36 -8.22 9.54 6.91
CA GLN A 36 -8.71 10.92 6.90
C GLN A 36 -9.62 11.24 5.70
N VAL A 37 -9.49 10.50 4.60
CA VAL A 37 -10.16 10.80 3.32
C VAL A 37 -11.04 9.68 2.80
N GLU A 38 -10.85 8.45 3.28
CA GLU A 38 -11.67 7.29 2.94
C GLU A 38 -12.41 6.75 4.16
N GLN A 39 -13.68 6.40 3.94
CA GLN A 39 -14.48 5.60 4.86
C GLN A 39 -14.65 4.19 4.29
N PHE A 40 -14.64 3.19 5.17
CA PHE A 40 -14.83 1.78 4.84
C PHE A 40 -16.02 1.24 5.61
N ASP A 41 -17.05 0.80 4.89
CA ASP A 41 -18.22 0.18 5.49
C ASP A 41 -17.99 -1.32 5.67
N GLY A 42 -18.05 -1.79 6.91
CA GLY A 42 -17.80 -3.19 7.29
C GLY A 42 -16.32 -3.52 7.53
N ALA A 43 -16.04 -4.82 7.67
CA ALA A 43 -14.69 -5.30 7.99
C ALA A 43 -13.68 -5.05 6.86
N ILE A 44 -12.40 -5.07 7.21
CA ILE A 44 -11.26 -4.91 6.30
C ILE A 44 -10.40 -6.17 6.34
N TRP A 45 -9.96 -6.65 5.18
CA TRP A 45 -8.95 -7.68 5.05
C TRP A 45 -7.62 -7.06 4.61
N GLU A 46 -6.57 -7.30 5.40
CA GLU A 46 -5.18 -7.02 5.03
C GLU A 46 -4.48 -8.36 4.67
N PRO A 47 -4.46 -8.76 3.38
CA PRO A 47 -3.96 -10.07 2.95
C PRO A 47 -2.44 -10.19 2.78
N ALA A 48 -1.68 -9.16 3.11
CA ALA A 48 -0.22 -9.15 3.10
C ALA A 48 0.29 -8.38 4.32
N CYS A 49 -0.14 -8.82 5.50
CA CYS A 49 -0.06 -8.01 6.72
C CYS A 49 1.35 -7.89 7.31
N GLY A 50 2.28 -8.75 6.91
CA GLY A 50 3.63 -8.78 7.46
C GLY A 50 3.65 -8.82 8.99
N GLU A 51 4.25 -7.80 9.61
CA GLU A 51 4.32 -7.67 11.07
C GLU A 51 3.11 -6.94 11.69
N GLY A 52 2.11 -6.54 10.89
CA GLY A 52 0.83 -5.99 11.35
C GLY A 52 0.78 -4.47 11.52
N ASP A 53 1.73 -3.71 10.98
CA ASP A 53 1.83 -2.26 11.21
C ASP A 53 0.61 -1.49 10.70
N MET A 54 0.10 -1.85 9.52
CA MET A 54 -1.12 -1.27 8.98
C MET A 54 -2.36 -1.79 9.72
N SER A 55 -2.43 -3.10 9.98
CA SER A 55 -3.53 -3.73 10.73
C SER A 55 -3.77 -3.03 12.07
N ARG A 56 -2.71 -2.74 12.82
CA ARG A 56 -2.83 -2.07 14.13
C ARG A 56 -3.42 -0.67 14.01
N VAL A 57 -3.06 0.09 12.97
CA VAL A 57 -3.63 1.43 12.73
C VAL A 57 -5.11 1.33 12.37
N LEU A 58 -5.47 0.40 11.49
CA LEU A 58 -6.87 0.17 11.11
C LEU A 58 -7.72 -0.28 12.30
N GLN A 59 -7.19 -1.17 13.14
CA GLN A 59 -7.85 -1.63 14.37
C GLN A 59 -7.99 -0.51 15.39
N ALA A 60 -6.94 0.31 15.58
CA ALA A 60 -7.00 1.48 16.46
C ALA A 60 -8.10 2.45 16.01
N ALA A 61 -8.32 2.59 14.71
CA ALA A 61 -9.40 3.38 14.13
C ALA A 61 -10.82 2.77 14.23
N GLY A 62 -10.96 1.67 14.98
CA GLY A 62 -12.25 1.04 15.24
C GLY A 62 -12.74 0.10 14.14
N HIS A 63 -11.93 -0.22 13.13
CA HIS A 63 -12.30 -1.22 12.13
C HIS A 63 -12.10 -2.64 12.66
N GLU A 64 -13.01 -3.54 12.27
CA GLU A 64 -12.76 -4.98 12.33
C GLU A 64 -11.78 -5.36 11.22
N VAL A 65 -10.62 -5.91 11.58
CA VAL A 65 -9.55 -6.24 10.63
C VAL A 65 -9.20 -7.71 10.71
N ILE A 66 -9.32 -8.40 9.57
CA ILE A 66 -8.77 -9.73 9.35
C ILE A 66 -7.40 -9.56 8.69
N SER A 67 -6.37 -10.18 9.26
CA SER A 67 -4.99 -10.03 8.79
C SER A 67 -4.42 -11.39 8.43
N SER A 68 -3.86 -11.52 7.23
CA SER A 68 -3.19 -12.73 6.80
C SER A 68 -1.93 -12.43 6.00
N ASP A 69 -1.01 -13.38 5.95
CA ASP A 69 0.22 -13.28 5.15
C ASP A 69 0.66 -14.66 4.65
N LEU A 70 1.36 -14.68 3.51
CA LEU A 70 1.95 -15.90 2.99
C LEU A 70 3.09 -16.41 3.89
N VAL A 71 3.84 -15.51 4.50
CA VAL A 71 5.02 -15.81 5.31
C VAL A 71 4.74 -15.45 6.77
N ASP A 72 5.11 -16.37 7.67
CA ASP A 72 4.93 -16.18 9.10
C ASP A 72 5.90 -15.12 9.65
N ARG A 73 5.36 -13.97 10.04
CA ARG A 73 6.08 -12.86 10.70
C ARG A 73 5.53 -12.54 12.09
N GLY A 74 4.81 -13.48 12.70
CA GLY A 74 4.29 -13.33 14.06
C GLY A 74 3.07 -12.40 14.19
N PHE A 75 2.38 -12.08 13.10
CA PHE A 75 1.12 -11.34 13.11
C PHE A 75 0.12 -11.90 12.09
N GLY A 76 -1.17 -11.91 12.45
CA GLY A 76 -2.24 -12.44 11.59
C GLY A 76 -2.17 -13.96 11.38
N GLU A 77 -3.00 -14.46 10.48
CA GLU A 77 -2.94 -15.86 10.03
C GLU A 77 -1.86 -16.03 8.96
N SER A 78 -0.87 -16.88 9.23
CA SER A 78 0.25 -17.12 8.33
C SER A 78 -0.02 -18.27 7.35
N ARG A 79 0.81 -18.36 6.29
CA ARG A 79 0.74 -19.39 5.24
C ARG A 79 -0.53 -19.32 4.39
N ILE A 80 -1.10 -18.12 4.27
CA ILE A 80 -2.25 -17.84 3.41
C ILE A 80 -1.75 -17.21 2.12
N ASP A 81 -1.87 -17.94 1.01
CA ASP A 81 -1.63 -17.37 -0.33
C ASP A 81 -2.90 -16.67 -0.82
N PHE A 82 -2.91 -15.34 -0.70
CA PHE A 82 -4.04 -14.51 -1.11
C PHE A 82 -4.50 -14.76 -2.55
N LEU A 83 -3.57 -15.04 -3.47
CA LEU A 83 -3.93 -15.24 -4.88
C LEU A 83 -4.63 -16.59 -5.12
N MET A 84 -4.53 -17.52 -4.16
CA MET A 84 -5.21 -18.82 -4.20
C MET A 84 -6.54 -18.81 -3.44
N GLU A 85 -6.89 -17.73 -2.75
CA GLU A 85 -8.16 -17.63 -2.02
C GLU A 85 -9.35 -17.51 -3.00
N TRP A 86 -10.46 -18.16 -2.64
CA TRP A 86 -11.69 -18.24 -3.44
C TRP A 86 -12.90 -17.54 -2.81
N GLN A 87 -12.76 -17.06 -1.58
CA GLN A 87 -13.83 -16.45 -0.81
C GLN A 87 -13.30 -15.20 -0.12
N PRO A 88 -14.07 -14.10 -0.11
CA PRO A 88 -13.69 -12.93 0.67
C PRO A 88 -13.73 -13.25 2.16
N ARG A 89 -12.77 -12.72 2.90
CA ARG A 89 -12.80 -12.69 4.37
C ARG A 89 -13.44 -11.40 4.90
N ALA A 90 -13.51 -10.36 4.08
CA ALA A 90 -14.10 -9.08 4.40
C ALA A 90 -14.63 -8.39 3.12
N PRO A 91 -15.56 -7.43 3.23
CA PRO A 91 -16.03 -6.65 2.09
C PRO A 91 -14.96 -5.68 1.55
N ASN A 92 -14.02 -5.22 2.38
CA ASN A 92 -12.98 -4.28 1.97
C ASN A 92 -11.59 -4.93 2.03
N ILE A 93 -10.67 -4.45 1.19
CA ILE A 93 -9.24 -4.73 1.29
C ILE A 93 -8.47 -3.43 1.46
N VAL A 94 -7.57 -3.39 2.43
CA VAL A 94 -6.58 -2.33 2.59
C VAL A 94 -5.24 -3.01 2.82
N THR A 95 -4.28 -2.83 1.91
CA THR A 95 -3.00 -3.54 2.00
C THR A 95 -1.87 -2.84 1.26
N ASN A 96 -0.64 -3.25 1.56
CA ASN A 96 0.57 -2.94 0.82
C ASN A 96 1.13 -4.25 0.24
N PRO A 97 0.71 -4.65 -0.97
CA PRO A 97 1.07 -5.94 -1.52
C PRO A 97 2.53 -5.96 -1.99
N PRO A 98 3.13 -7.15 -2.21
CA PRO A 98 4.39 -7.26 -2.94
C PRO A 98 4.31 -6.53 -4.28
N PHE A 99 5.19 -5.55 -4.52
CA PHE A 99 5.01 -4.60 -5.63
C PHE A 99 5.05 -5.26 -7.01
N LYS A 100 5.77 -6.37 -7.13
CA LYS A 100 5.83 -7.18 -8.36
C LYS A 100 4.49 -7.82 -8.73
N MET A 101 3.62 -8.03 -7.74
CA MET A 101 2.34 -8.74 -7.87
C MET A 101 1.15 -7.79 -7.67
N ALA A 102 1.38 -6.48 -7.69
CA ALA A 102 0.36 -5.49 -7.36
C ALA A 102 -0.87 -5.55 -8.28
N ALA A 103 -0.68 -5.85 -9.57
CA ALA A 103 -1.79 -5.96 -10.51
C ALA A 103 -2.63 -7.22 -10.24
N GLU A 104 -1.97 -8.35 -9.97
CA GLU A 104 -2.60 -9.63 -9.63
C GLU A 104 -3.35 -9.56 -8.29
N PHE A 105 -2.75 -8.93 -7.28
CA PHE A 105 -3.40 -8.66 -6.00
C PHE A 105 -4.63 -7.78 -6.18
N THR A 106 -4.55 -6.73 -7.00
CA THR A 106 -5.68 -5.86 -7.28
C THR A 106 -6.80 -6.61 -7.99
N ALA A 107 -6.48 -7.38 -9.04
CA ALA A 107 -7.45 -8.16 -9.78
C ALA A 107 -8.15 -9.20 -8.87
N LYS A 108 -7.39 -9.93 -8.05
CA LYS A 108 -7.94 -10.89 -7.08
C LYS A 108 -8.81 -10.20 -6.03
N ALA A 109 -8.38 -9.05 -5.51
CA ALA A 109 -9.17 -8.28 -4.55
C ALA A 109 -10.52 -7.84 -5.13
N LEU A 110 -10.53 -7.35 -6.38
CA LEU A 110 -11.76 -6.97 -7.09
C LEU A 110 -12.64 -8.18 -7.45
N GLU A 111 -12.07 -9.38 -7.59
CA GLU A 111 -12.84 -10.61 -7.80
C GLU A 111 -13.55 -11.06 -6.53
N LEU A 112 -12.86 -11.00 -5.38
CA LEU A 112 -13.35 -11.55 -4.12
C LEU A 112 -14.32 -10.61 -3.40
N THR A 113 -14.05 -9.30 -3.44
CA THR A 113 -14.70 -8.33 -2.55
C THR A 113 -15.87 -7.60 -3.21
N THR A 114 -16.62 -6.86 -2.39
CA THR A 114 -17.76 -6.05 -2.84
C THR A 114 -17.68 -4.59 -2.39
N GLY A 115 -16.75 -4.25 -1.50
CA GLY A 115 -16.53 -2.91 -0.96
C GLY A 115 -15.39 -2.17 -1.65
N LYS A 116 -14.50 -1.53 -0.88
CA LYS A 116 -13.34 -0.82 -1.43
C LYS A 116 -12.11 -1.69 -1.43
N VAL A 117 -11.29 -1.55 -2.46
CA VAL A 117 -9.95 -2.11 -2.55
C VAL A 117 -8.95 -0.96 -2.55
N ALA A 118 -8.19 -0.81 -1.47
CA ALA A 118 -7.15 0.19 -1.30
C ALA A 118 -5.77 -0.46 -1.27
N MET A 119 -4.93 -0.11 -2.24
CA MET A 119 -3.57 -0.63 -2.38
C MET A 119 -2.56 0.49 -2.19
N PHE A 120 -1.62 0.34 -1.25
CA PHE A 120 -0.50 1.27 -1.11
C PHE A 120 0.61 0.87 -2.06
N LEU A 121 0.88 1.69 -3.08
CA LEU A 121 1.78 1.34 -4.18
C LEU A 121 2.69 2.50 -4.56
N ARG A 122 3.75 2.20 -5.32
CA ARG A 122 4.58 3.22 -5.96
C ARG A 122 3.75 4.01 -6.96
N LEU A 123 3.93 5.33 -7.04
CA LEU A 123 3.18 6.17 -7.99
C LEU A 123 3.40 5.76 -9.45
N ALA A 124 4.59 5.24 -9.77
CA ALA A 124 4.91 4.67 -11.09
C ALA A 124 4.03 3.44 -11.45
N PHE A 125 3.17 2.96 -10.55
CA PHE A 125 2.15 1.98 -10.88
C PHE A 125 1.15 2.51 -11.92
N LEU A 126 1.00 3.83 -12.08
CA LEU A 126 0.13 4.45 -13.09
C LEU A 126 0.57 4.27 -14.54
N GLU A 127 1.84 3.95 -14.80
CA GLU A 127 2.40 3.89 -16.17
C GLU A 127 2.68 2.47 -16.66
N GLY A 128 3.08 2.30 -17.91
CA GLY A 128 3.44 1.00 -18.49
C GLY A 128 2.38 0.47 -19.45
N VAL A 129 2.83 -0.25 -20.48
CA VAL A 129 2.00 -0.63 -21.63
C VAL A 129 0.79 -1.46 -21.21
N GLU A 130 1.01 -2.52 -20.42
CA GLU A 130 -0.06 -3.40 -19.96
C GLU A 130 -1.00 -2.69 -18.98
N ARG A 131 -0.45 -1.90 -18.05
CA ARG A 131 -1.25 -1.14 -17.07
C ARG A 131 -2.11 -0.07 -17.73
N GLY A 132 -1.60 0.58 -18.78
CA GLY A 132 -2.36 1.54 -19.58
C GLY A 132 -3.58 0.91 -20.27
N GLN A 133 -3.53 -0.38 -20.59
CA GLN A 133 -4.68 -1.14 -21.11
C GLN A 133 -5.57 -1.70 -19.99
N TRP A 134 -5.01 -2.02 -18.84
CA TRP A 134 -5.73 -2.60 -17.71
C TRP A 134 -6.57 -1.57 -16.94
N PHE A 135 -6.01 -0.42 -16.55
CA PHE A 135 -6.71 0.58 -15.73
C PHE A 135 -8.09 1.00 -16.25
N PRO A 136 -8.28 1.29 -17.57
CA PRO A 136 -9.59 1.66 -18.11
C PRO A 136 -10.69 0.59 -17.91
N ASN A 137 -10.30 -0.66 -17.63
CA ASN A 137 -11.18 -1.80 -17.40
C ASN A 137 -11.37 -2.11 -15.92
N THR A 138 -10.93 -1.22 -15.03
CA THR A 138 -11.08 -1.36 -13.57
C THR A 138 -11.90 -0.20 -13.02
N PRO A 139 -12.62 -0.38 -11.90
CA PRO A 139 -13.37 0.70 -11.27
C PRO A 139 -12.45 1.57 -10.39
N LEU A 140 -11.30 2.00 -10.93
CA LEU A 140 -10.37 2.86 -10.19
C LEU A 140 -11.05 4.20 -9.96
N ALA A 141 -11.25 4.54 -8.69
CA ALA A 141 -12.04 5.70 -8.33
C ALA A 141 -11.16 6.85 -7.88
N ARG A 142 -10.11 6.58 -7.10
CA ARG A 142 -9.23 7.62 -6.54
C ARG A 142 -7.76 7.18 -6.46
N VAL A 143 -6.87 8.16 -6.57
CA VAL A 143 -5.44 7.98 -6.29
C VAL A 143 -4.99 9.11 -5.36
N TRP A 144 -4.61 8.74 -4.14
CA TRP A 144 -4.18 9.66 -3.09
C TRP A 144 -2.65 9.65 -2.97
N ILE A 145 -2.03 10.68 -3.53
CA ILE A 145 -0.58 10.80 -3.70
C ILE A 145 0.05 11.29 -2.40
N MET A 146 1.06 10.58 -1.90
CA MET A 146 1.84 11.05 -0.75
C MET A 146 2.71 12.24 -1.16
N SER A 147 2.35 13.42 -0.66
CA SER A 147 3.05 14.69 -0.92
C SER A 147 4.47 14.71 -0.32
N ARG A 148 4.69 13.93 0.75
CA ARG A 148 6.01 13.70 1.36
C ARG A 148 6.44 12.26 1.12
N ARG A 149 7.74 12.05 0.93
CA ARG A 149 8.32 10.70 0.83
C ARG A 149 8.01 9.91 2.11
N VAL A 150 7.36 8.77 1.93
CA VAL A 150 7.14 7.82 3.02
C VAL A 150 8.42 7.00 3.17
N PRO A 151 9.07 7.00 4.33
CA PRO A 151 10.28 6.23 4.53
C PRO A 151 9.91 4.75 4.58
N MET A 152 10.40 3.98 3.62
CA MET A 152 10.27 2.52 3.58
C MET A 152 11.65 1.90 3.63
N GLN A 153 11.85 1.02 4.60
CA GLN A 153 13.02 0.17 4.67
C GLN A 153 12.65 -1.26 4.29
N ARG A 154 13.65 -1.96 3.76
CA ARG A 154 13.55 -3.39 3.48
C ARG A 154 13.44 -4.13 4.80
N GLY A 155 12.42 -4.96 4.95
CA GLY A 155 12.30 -5.90 6.05
C GLY A 155 12.02 -5.33 7.43
N ARG A 156 11.88 -4.00 7.56
CA ARG A 156 11.65 -3.33 8.85
C ARG A 156 10.96 -1.99 8.67
N LEU A 157 10.30 -1.53 9.72
CA LEU A 157 9.87 -0.14 9.81
C LEU A 157 11.09 0.79 9.75
N SER A 158 10.90 1.95 9.13
CA SER A 158 11.91 2.98 9.06
C SER A 158 12.08 3.71 10.39
N GLU A 159 13.32 4.03 10.74
CA GLU A 159 13.69 4.67 12.00
C GLU A 159 14.14 6.13 11.81
N ALA A 160 14.16 6.90 12.90
CA ALA A 160 14.65 8.27 12.89
C ALA A 160 16.16 8.29 12.58
N GLY A 161 16.53 8.79 11.39
CA GLY A 161 17.90 8.82 10.89
C GLY A 161 18.11 8.06 9.58
N ASP A 162 17.14 7.21 9.22
CA ASP A 162 17.13 6.58 7.90
C ASP A 162 16.98 7.63 6.80
N GLY A 163 17.74 7.45 5.71
CA GLY A 163 17.68 8.33 4.55
C GLY A 163 16.28 8.43 3.95
N HIS A 164 15.90 9.60 3.45
CA HIS A 164 14.63 9.77 2.77
C HIS A 164 14.63 8.97 1.45
N GLY A 165 13.79 7.94 1.38
CA GLY A 165 13.59 7.17 0.16
C GLY A 165 13.24 8.08 -1.02
N VAL A 166 13.74 7.76 -2.21
CA VAL A 166 13.50 8.56 -3.43
C VAL A 166 12.15 8.27 -4.09
N ILE A 167 11.44 7.24 -3.62
CA ILE A 167 10.26 6.68 -4.26
C ILE A 167 8.99 7.45 -3.85
N ALA A 168 8.18 7.83 -4.84
CA ALA A 168 6.85 8.36 -4.63
C ALA A 168 5.86 7.22 -4.41
N PHE A 169 5.00 7.34 -3.39
CA PHE A 169 3.94 6.39 -3.08
C PHE A 169 2.57 7.04 -3.15
N ALA A 170 1.54 6.24 -3.33
CA ALA A 170 0.14 6.65 -3.31
C ALA A 170 -0.75 5.50 -2.83
N TRP A 171 -1.91 5.85 -2.29
CA TRP A 171 -3.01 4.91 -2.17
C TRP A 171 -3.81 4.91 -3.46
N PHE A 172 -4.04 3.72 -4.01
CA PHE A 172 -4.93 3.50 -5.15
C PHE A 172 -6.21 2.87 -4.62
N VAL A 173 -7.34 3.54 -4.82
CA VAL A 173 -8.63 3.11 -4.28
C VAL A 173 -9.57 2.79 -5.42
N TRP A 174 -9.92 1.52 -5.53
CA TRP A 174 -11.00 1.04 -6.37
C TRP A 174 -12.28 0.90 -5.53
N GLU A 175 -13.41 1.23 -6.15
CA GLU A 175 -14.71 1.15 -5.52
C GLU A 175 -15.68 0.49 -6.49
N HIS A 176 -16.28 -0.64 -6.09
CA HIS A 176 -17.18 -1.37 -6.97
C HIS A 176 -18.33 -0.48 -7.44
N GLY A 177 -18.56 -0.47 -8.76
CA GLY A 177 -19.60 0.36 -9.39
C GLY A 177 -19.19 1.80 -9.67
N HIS A 178 -17.95 2.21 -9.37
CA HIS A 178 -17.45 3.53 -9.79
C HIS A 178 -17.42 3.64 -11.32
N GLU A 179 -18.01 4.71 -11.83
CA GLU A 179 -18.02 5.07 -13.25
C GLU A 179 -17.33 6.42 -13.48
N GLY A 180 -16.63 6.53 -14.60
CA GLY A 180 -15.93 7.76 -14.98
C GLY A 180 -14.46 7.80 -14.54
N PRO A 181 -13.77 8.93 -14.79
CA PRO A 181 -12.34 9.03 -14.54
C PRO A 181 -12.03 9.02 -13.03
N PRO A 182 -10.84 8.53 -12.64
CA PRO A 182 -10.40 8.60 -11.25
C PRO A 182 -10.08 10.04 -10.84
N VAL A 183 -10.27 10.33 -9.55
CA VAL A 183 -9.87 11.61 -8.94
C VAL A 183 -8.47 11.48 -8.34
N LEU A 184 -7.64 12.51 -8.52
CA LEU A 184 -6.34 12.61 -7.87
C LEU A 184 -6.42 13.57 -6.67
N GLY A 185 -5.75 13.23 -5.58
CA GLY A 185 -5.54 14.14 -4.46
C GLY A 185 -4.24 13.88 -3.74
N TRP A 186 -3.95 14.69 -2.73
CA TRP A 186 -2.67 14.65 -2.00
C TRP A 186 -2.90 14.38 -0.53
N LEU A 187 -2.05 13.52 0.03
CA LEU A 187 -2.00 13.19 1.43
C LEU A 187 -0.65 13.57 2.03
N ASP A 188 -0.67 13.83 3.33
CA ASP A 188 0.51 14.15 4.10
C ASP A 188 0.55 13.29 5.37
N TRP A 189 1.36 12.25 5.30
CA TRP A 189 1.48 11.25 6.36
C TRP A 189 2.08 11.81 7.67
N LYS A 190 2.70 13.00 7.65
CA LYS A 190 3.30 13.63 8.84
C LYS A 190 2.37 14.64 9.50
N SER A 191 1.39 15.20 8.79
CA SER A 191 0.38 16.07 9.39
C SER A 191 -0.78 15.29 10.00
N THR A 192 -0.79 13.97 9.80
CA THR A 192 -1.79 13.09 10.36
C THR A 192 -1.38 12.70 11.77
N ASP A 193 -2.17 13.14 12.74
CA ASP A 193 -2.06 12.70 14.12
C ASP A 193 -2.70 11.32 14.28
N LEU A 194 -1.96 10.35 14.82
CA LEU A 194 -2.47 8.99 15.03
C LEU A 194 -3.60 8.97 16.06
N GLU A 195 -3.65 9.95 16.98
CA GLU A 195 -4.74 10.08 17.95
C GLU A 195 -6.04 10.57 17.32
N GLN A 196 -5.99 11.22 16.15
CA GLN A 196 -7.18 11.74 15.47
C GLN A 196 -7.90 10.69 14.61
N VAL A 197 -7.24 9.57 14.34
CA VAL A 197 -7.80 8.45 13.58
C VAL A 197 -8.19 7.27 14.47
N ALA A 198 -7.89 7.31 15.78
CA ALA A 198 -8.19 6.25 16.75
C ALA A 198 -9.52 6.48 17.49
#